data_AF-A0A935ABW4-F1
#
_entry.id   AF-A0A935ABW4-F1
#
_cell.length_a   1.000
_cell.length_b   1.000
_cell.length_c   1.000
_cell.angle_alpha   90.00
_cell.angle_beta   90.00
_cell.angle_gamma   90.00
#
_symmetry.space_group_name_H-M   'P 1'
#
loop_
_entity.id
_entity.type
_entity.pdbx_description
1 polymer ?
#
loop_
_entity_poly.entity_id
_entity_poly.type
_entity_poly.pdbx_seq_one_letter_code
_entity_poly.pdbx_strand_id
1 'polypeptide(L)' 'MAGLIVGLRAQGLDAYDSAVAGAFIHAKAGLLAADLIGTTASVLASDVLDAVPDVLSELLDA' A
#
# COMPACT_ATOMS: atom_id res chain seq x y z
N MET A 1 -4.32 5.01 -2.01
CA MET A 1 -5.47 4.48 -1.24
C MET A 1 -6.57 3.86 -2.11
N ALA A 2 -7.46 4.63 -2.77
CA ALA A 2 -8.64 4.07 -3.45
C ALA A 2 -8.32 3.01 -4.54
N GLY A 3 -7.24 3.21 -5.30
CA GLY A 3 -6.79 2.23 -6.31
C GLY A 3 -6.45 0.86 -5.73
N LEU A 4 -5.84 0.79 -4.54
CA LEU A 4 -5.55 -0.48 -3.87
C LEU A 4 -6.84 -1.21 -3.49
N ILE A 5 -7.78 -0.52 -2.84
CA ILE A 5 -9.05 -1.10 -2.42
C ILE A 5 -9.84 -1.61 -3.62
N VAL A 6 -9.97 -0.79 -4.68
CA VAL A 6 -10.72 -1.18 -5.88
C VAL A 6 -9.99 -2.29 -6.67
N GLY A 7 -8.66 -2.27 -6.71
CA GLY A 7 -7.87 -3.33 -7.33
C GLY A 7 -8.05 -4.68 -6.62
N LEU A 8 -8.09 -4.70 -5.29
CA LEU A 8 -8.38 -5.90 -4.50
C LEU A 8 -9.82 -6.37 -4.68
N ARG A 9 -10.78 -5.43 -4.71
CA ARG A 9 -12.19 -5.73 -5.05
C ARG A 9 -12.32 -6.38 -6.42
N ALA A 10 -11.59 -5.86 -7.42
CA ALA A 10 -11.60 -6.39 -8.78
C ALA A 10 -10.99 -7.79 -8.87
N GLN A 11 -10.11 -8.16 -7.93
CA GLN A 11 -9.55 -9.51 -7.81
C GLN A 11 -10.46 -10.49 -7.06
N GLY A 12 -11.58 -10.03 -6.48
CA GLY A 12 -12.60 -10.88 -5.88
C GLY A 12 -12.63 -10.89 -4.35
N LEU A 13 -11.78 -10.11 -3.65
CA LEU A 13 -11.86 -9.97 -2.19
C LEU A 13 -13.14 -9.25 -1.79
N ASP A 14 -13.76 -9.62 -0.66
CA ASP A 14 -14.94 -8.98 -0.10
C ASP A 14 -14.75 -7.49 0.21
N ALA A 15 -15.86 -6.74 0.32
CA ALA A 15 -15.80 -5.28 0.45
C ALA A 15 -15.09 -4.81 1.71
N TYR A 16 -15.38 -5.48 2.83
CA TYR A 16 -14.71 -5.22 4.09
C TYR A 16 -13.23 -5.59 4.00
N ASP A 17 -12.90 -6.79 3.52
CA ASP A 17 -11.53 -7.29 3.43
C ASP A 17 -10.66 -6.44 2.49
N SER A 18 -11.23 -6.00 1.36
CA SER A 18 -10.54 -5.10 0.42
C SER A 18 -10.23 -3.74 1.05
N ALA A 19 -11.14 -3.20 1.86
CA ALA A 19 -10.93 -1.94 2.56
C ALA A 19 -9.83 -2.10 3.63
N VAL A 20 -9.88 -3.18 4.41
CA VAL A 20 -8.88 -3.48 5.44
C VAL A 20 -7.50 -3.70 4.83
N ALA A 21 -7.38 -4.63 3.87
CA ALA A 21 -6.11 -4.95 3.24
C ALA A 21 -5.56 -3.74 2.45
N GLY A 22 -6.40 -3.04 1.69
CA GLY A 22 -5.99 -1.86 0.93
C GLY A 22 -5.50 -0.71 1.81
N ALA A 23 -6.14 -0.48 2.96
CA ALA A 23 -5.69 0.52 3.94
C ALA A 23 -4.37 0.11 4.61
N PHE A 24 -4.23 -1.16 4.98
CA PHE A 24 -3.01 -1.70 5.57
C PHE A 24 -1.82 -1.57 4.61
N ILE A 25 -1.97 -2.04 3.36
CA ILE A 25 -0.92 -1.96 2.33
C ILE A 25 -0.53 -0.50 2.07
N HIS A 26 -1.52 0.41 1.98
CA HIS A 26 -1.25 1.83 1.78
C HIS A 26 -0.44 2.45 2.93
N ALA A 27 -0.78 2.11 4.18
CA ALA A 27 -0.06 2.60 5.36
C ALA A 27 1.36 2.04 5.41
N LYS A 28 1.55 0.72 5.18
CA LYS A 28 2.88 0.11 5.12
C LYS A 28 3.74 0.72 4.02
N ALA A 29 3.20 0.93 2.82
CA ALA A 29 3.92 1.57 1.73
C ALA A 29 4.29 3.02 2.05
N GLY A 30 3.42 3.75 2.76
CA GLY A 30 3.72 5.10 3.25
C GLY A 30 4.86 5.15 4.25
N LEU A 31 4.94 4.17 5.16
CA LEU A 31 6.04 4.04 6.11
C LEU A 31 7.35 3.70 5.38
N LEU A 32 7.32 2.73 4.46
CA LEU A 32 8.48 2.37 3.66
C LEU A 32 8.99 3.56 2.82
N ALA A 33 8.08 4.30 2.17
CA ALA A 33 8.45 5.49 1.41
C ALA A 33 9.09 6.56 2.31
N ALA A 34 8.56 6.80 3.51
CA ALA A 34 9.15 7.73 4.46
C ALA A 34 10.57 7.31 4.89
N ASP A 35 10.78 6.02 5.13
CA ASP A 35 12.10 5.47 5.48
C ASP A 35 13.11 5.63 4.34
N LEU A 36 12.68 5.37 3.09
CA LEU A 36 13.53 5.52 1.90
C LEU A 36 13.91 6.99 1.63
N ILE A 37 13.00 7.93 1.87
CA ILE A 37 13.24 9.37 1.70
C ILE A 37 14.01 9.96 2.90
N GLY A 38 13.90 9.32 4.07
CA GLY A 38 14.52 9.76 5.32
C GLY A 38 13.70 10.82 6.08
N THR A 39 12.44 11.02 5.72
CA THR A 39 11.52 11.93 6.42
C THR A 39 10.07 11.55 6.19
N THR A 40 9.22 11.78 7.19
CA THR A 40 7.76 11.64 7.07
C THR A 40 7.12 12.88 6.44
N ALA A 41 7.83 13.99 6.39
CA ALA A 41 7.34 15.23 5.76
C ALA A 41 7.54 15.16 4.25
N SER A 42 6.56 15.66 3.50
CA SER A 42 6.60 15.76 2.04
C SER A 42 6.69 14.43 1.29
N VAL A 43 6.32 13.30 1.92
CA VAL A 43 6.09 12.04 1.21
C VAL A 43 4.90 12.21 0.25
N LEU A 44 5.14 11.95 -1.03
CA LEU A 44 4.17 12.12 -2.10
C LEU A 44 3.38 10.83 -2.34
N ALA A 45 2.23 10.96 -2.97
CA ALA A 45 1.44 9.80 -3.38
C ALA A 45 2.18 8.90 -4.40
N SER A 46 3.08 9.47 -5.21
CA SER A 46 3.96 8.71 -6.11
C SER A 46 4.96 7.86 -5.34
N ASP A 47 5.56 8.41 -4.29
CA ASP A 47 6.54 7.68 -3.46
C ASP A 47 5.87 6.48 -2.78
N VAL A 48 4.65 6.68 -2.29
CA VAL A 48 3.85 5.57 -1.76
C VAL A 48 3.50 4.55 -2.83
N LEU A 49 3.15 4.99 -4.05
CA LEU A 49 2.84 4.09 -5.16
C LEU A 49 4.06 3.24 -5.56
N ASP A 50 5.25 3.86 -5.62
CA ASP A 50 6.49 3.19 -5.99
C ASP A 50 6.92 2.15 -4.93
N ALA A 51 6.54 2.34 -3.66
CA ALA A 51 6.80 1.40 -2.57
C ALA A 51 5.78 0.24 -2.47
N VAL A 52 4.63 0.30 -3.17
CA VAL A 52 3.60 -0.76 -3.10
C VAL A 52 4.10 -2.14 -3.56
N PRO A 53 4.83 -2.29 -4.68
CA PRO A 53 5.32 -3.60 -5.14
C PRO A 53 6.21 -4.30 -4.11
N ASP A 54 7.09 -3.56 -3.43
CA ASP A 54 7.98 -4.12 -2.41
C ASP A 54 7.20 -4.64 -1.20
N VAL A 55 6.22 -3.86 -0.72
CA VAL A 55 5.32 -4.30 0.36
C VAL A 55 4.52 -5.53 -0.03
N LEU A 56 4.06 -5.62 -1.28
CA LEU A 56 3.34 -6.80 -1.76
C LEU A 56 4.25 -8.03 -1.85
N SER A 57 5.50 -7.88 -2.31
CA SER A 57 6.46 -8.99 -2.31
C SER A 57 6.71 -9.49 -0.89
N GLU A 58 6.98 -8.58 0.06
CA GLU A 58 7.19 -8.93 1.48
C GLU A 58 6.02 -9.74 2.06
N LEU A 59 4.78 -9.37 1.71
CA LEU A 59 3.57 -10.05 2.23
C LEU A 59 3.28 -11.40 1.55
N LEU A 60 3.71 -11.58 0.31
CA LEU A 60 3.44 -12.80 -0.47
C LEU A 60 4.56 -13.84 -0.33
N ASP A 61 5.78 -13.39 0.02
CA ASP A 61 6.95 -14.24 0.26
C ASP A 61 7.02 -14.73 1.73
N ALA A 62 6.13 -14.25 2.61
CA ALA A 62 6.01 -14.62 4.02
C ALA A 62 5.03 -15.79 4.24
#